data_AF-A0A2H1KFG3-F1
#
_entry.id   AF-A0A2H1KFG3-F1
#
_cell.length_a   1.000
_cell.length_b   1.000
_cell.length_c   1.000
_cell.angle_alpha   90.00
_cell.angle_beta   90.00
_cell.angle_gamma   90.00
#
_symmetry.space_group_name_H-M   'P 1'
#
loop_
_entity.id
_entity.type
_entity.pdbx_description
1 polymer ?
#
loop_
_entity_poly.entity_id
_entity_poly.type
_entity_poly.pdbx_seq_one_letter_code
_entity_poly.pdbx_strand_id
1 'polypeptide(L)'
;MIGQGFRVEATEVITSEVHKRIRDLDVDPRADIQRSRELIRTVIAEYDERSLVADLPLLEDKEATFRHIDNQLSGFGALQDYFDDPHVEEIWVNSPSEVFIAVDGIHQLTTTKLSSGELDDLIERMLRTSGRRVDLSKPSF
;
A
#
# COMPACT_ATOMS: atom_id res chain seq x y z
N MET A 1 11.25 -16.28 -22.41
CA MET A 1 10.82 -15.92 -21.05
C MET A 1 10.98 -14.41 -20.86
N ILE A 2 10.03 -13.64 -21.39
CA ILE A 2 9.97 -12.17 -21.33
C ILE A 2 8.48 -11.87 -21.11
N GLY A 3 8.10 -11.44 -19.91
CA GLY A 3 6.69 -11.23 -19.56
C GLY A 3 6.47 -10.87 -18.08
N GLN A 4 7.34 -11.35 -17.19
CA GLN A 4 7.19 -11.06 -15.75
C GLN A 4 7.69 -9.66 -15.33
N GLY A 5 8.64 -9.06 -16.06
CA GLY A 5 9.21 -7.74 -15.70
C GLY A 5 8.28 -6.57 -15.99
N PHE A 6 7.59 -6.57 -17.14
CA PHE A 6 6.69 -5.48 -17.55
C PHE A 6 5.42 -5.40 -16.69
N ARG A 7 4.95 -6.54 -16.18
CA ARG A 7 3.73 -6.63 -15.38
C ARG A 7 3.87 -6.00 -13.99
N VAL A 8 5.05 -6.11 -13.40
CA VAL A 8 5.38 -5.50 -12.11
C VAL A 8 5.48 -3.98 -12.24
N GLU A 9 6.15 -3.49 -13.29
CA GLU A 9 6.30 -2.04 -13.51
C GLU A 9 4.97 -1.33 -13.79
N ALA A 10 4.07 -1.91 -14.60
CA ALA A 10 2.74 -1.33 -14.83
C ALA A 10 1.92 -1.22 -13.53
N THR A 11 1.94 -2.29 -12.74
CA THR A 11 1.19 -2.35 -11.48
C THR A 11 1.72 -1.32 -10.48
N GLU A 12 3.04 -1.17 -10.34
CA GLU A 12 3.65 -0.16 -9.46
C GLU A 12 3.27 1.28 -9.83
N VAL A 13 3.24 1.60 -11.14
CA VAL A 13 2.84 2.93 -11.61
C VAL A 13 1.37 3.19 -11.29
N ILE A 14 0.49 2.23 -11.57
CA ILE A 14 -0.96 2.33 -11.30
C ILE A 14 -1.19 2.49 -9.80
N THR A 15 -0.55 1.67 -8.96
CA THR A 15 -0.65 1.74 -7.49
C THR A 15 -0.25 3.12 -6.98
N SER A 16 0.89 3.65 -7.44
CA SER A 16 1.36 4.98 -7.05
C SER A 16 0.36 6.09 -7.42
N GLU A 17 -0.25 6.00 -8.61
CA GLU A 17 -1.25 6.97 -9.06
C GLU A 17 -2.57 6.86 -8.30
N VAL A 18 -3.02 5.63 -7.99
CA VAL A 18 -4.18 5.39 -7.13
C VAL A 18 -3.96 6.02 -5.76
N HIS A 19 -2.80 5.83 -5.13
CA HIS A 19 -2.49 6.41 -3.82
C HIS A 19 -2.52 7.92 -3.85
N LYS A 20 -1.90 8.52 -4.87
CA LYS A 20 -1.94 9.97 -5.05
C LYS A 20 -3.38 10.49 -5.13
N ARG A 21 -4.27 9.84 -5.90
CA ARG A 21 -5.67 10.28 -6.02
C ARG A 21 -6.47 10.10 -4.74
N ILE A 22 -6.28 8.98 -4.03
CA ILE A 22 -6.92 8.73 -2.73
C ILE A 22 -6.53 9.84 -1.74
N ARG A 23 -5.25 10.22 -1.71
CA ARG A 23 -4.75 11.34 -0.90
C ARG A 23 -5.37 12.67 -1.32
N ASP A 24 -5.28 13.03 -2.60
CA ASP A 24 -5.73 14.31 -3.13
C ASP A 24 -7.26 14.50 -2.96
N LEU A 25 -8.02 13.41 -3.00
CA LEU A 25 -9.48 13.41 -2.87
C LEU A 25 -9.97 13.11 -1.45
N ASP A 26 -9.07 12.93 -0.49
CA ASP A 26 -9.34 12.57 0.90
C ASP A 26 -10.29 11.35 1.04
N VAL A 27 -10.13 10.35 0.16
CA VAL A 27 -10.94 9.13 0.20
C VAL A 27 -10.33 8.17 1.22
N ASP A 28 -11.16 7.55 2.04
CA ASP A 28 -10.76 6.44 2.93
C ASP A 28 -11.20 5.12 2.28
N PRO A 29 -10.27 4.25 1.86
CA PRO A 29 -10.59 2.97 1.23
C PRO A 29 -11.41 1.99 2.08
N ARG A 30 -11.39 2.14 3.40
CA ARG A 30 -12.14 1.30 4.34
C ARG A 30 -13.50 1.88 4.69
N ALA A 31 -13.58 3.20 4.86
CA ALA A 31 -14.84 3.86 5.17
C ALA A 31 -15.72 4.05 3.92
N ASP A 32 -15.09 4.25 2.75
CA ASP A 32 -15.76 4.47 1.45
C ASP A 32 -15.23 3.48 0.40
N ILE A 33 -15.52 2.19 0.64
CA ILE A 33 -15.09 1.06 -0.20
C ILE A 33 -15.53 1.26 -1.66
N GLN A 34 -16.77 1.75 -1.86
CA GLN A 34 -17.34 1.95 -3.19
C GLN A 34 -16.54 3.00 -3.96
N ARG A 35 -16.30 4.17 -3.36
CA ARG A 35 -15.56 5.26 -4.02
C ARG A 35 -14.10 4.91 -4.25
N SER A 36 -13.48 4.18 -3.32
CA SER A 36 -12.12 3.68 -3.52
C SER A 36 -12.03 2.73 -4.71
N ARG A 37 -12.95 1.76 -4.80
CA ARG A 37 -13.01 0.83 -5.94
C ARG A 37 -13.26 1.53 -7.27
N GLU A 38 -14.11 2.55 -7.29
CA GLU A 38 -14.33 3.40 -8.47
C GLU A 38 -13.07 4.15 -8.88
N LEU A 39 -12.30 4.67 -7.92
CA LEU A 39 -11.02 5.32 -8.19
C LEU A 39 -9.99 4.35 -8.77
N ILE A 40 -9.84 3.15 -8.19
CA ILE A 40 -8.92 2.13 -8.71
C ILE A 40 -9.26 1.80 -10.16
N ARG A 41 -10.53 1.56 -10.46
CA ARG A 41 -11.00 1.25 -11.82
C ARG A 41 -10.73 2.39 -12.79
N THR A 42 -10.98 3.62 -12.36
CA THR A 42 -10.72 4.83 -13.16
C THR A 42 -9.24 4.94 -13.52
N VAL A 43 -8.34 4.80 -12.54
CA VAL A 43 -6.88 4.89 -12.79
C VAL A 43 -6.40 3.77 -13.71
N ILE A 44 -6.88 2.53 -13.51
CA ILE A 44 -6.55 1.40 -14.38
C ILE A 44 -6.97 1.66 -15.82
N ALA A 45 -8.19 2.18 -16.04
CA ALA A 45 -8.69 2.49 -17.37
C ALA A 45 -7.86 3.58 -18.05
N GLU A 46 -7.56 4.66 -17.34
CA GLU A 46 -6.75 5.76 -17.86
C GLU A 46 -5.29 5.37 -18.12
N TYR A 47 -4.71 4.48 -17.30
CA TYR A 47 -3.39 3.93 -17.55
C TYR A 47 -3.38 3.07 -18.81
N ASP A 48 -4.36 2.18 -18.95
CA ASP A 48 -4.48 1.29 -20.10
C ASP A 48 -4.59 2.10 -21.41
N GLU A 49 -5.45 3.12 -21.45
CA GLU A 49 -5.58 4.01 -22.60
C GLU A 49 -4.27 4.73 -22.94
N ARG A 50 -3.54 5.23 -21.94
CA ARG A 50 -2.23 5.86 -22.14
C ARG A 50 -1.17 4.88 -22.64
N SER A 51 -1.20 3.62 -22.16
CA SER A 51 -0.23 2.59 -22.55
C SER A 51 -0.31 2.16 -24.01
N LEU A 52 -1.46 2.39 -24.66
CA LEU A 52 -1.65 2.08 -26.08
C LEU A 52 -1.04 3.14 -27.02
N VAL A 53 -0.77 4.35 -26.50
CA VAL A 53 -0.33 5.51 -27.30
C VAL A 53 1.08 5.97 -26.92
N ALA A 54 1.51 5.70 -25.68
CA ALA A 54 2.83 6.06 -25.15
C ALA A 54 3.75 4.84 -24.98
N ASP A 55 5.04 5.08 -24.80
CA ASP A 55 6.05 4.05 -24.45
C ASP A 55 5.94 3.67 -22.97
N LEU A 56 4.76 3.22 -22.54
CA LEU A 56 4.48 2.75 -21.19
C LEU A 56 4.31 1.23 -21.19
N PRO A 57 4.60 0.57 -20.05
CA PRO A 57 4.31 -0.84 -19.89
C PRO A 57 2.86 -1.21 -20.18
N LEU A 58 2.66 -2.25 -20.99
CA LEU A 58 1.32 -2.76 -21.29
C LEU A 58 0.72 -3.44 -20.06
N LEU A 59 -0.56 -3.17 -19.82
CA LEU A 59 -1.32 -3.80 -18.76
C LEU A 59 -1.97 -5.10 -19.27
N GLU A 60 -1.43 -6.25 -18.85
CA GLU A 60 -1.92 -7.55 -19.34
C GLU A 60 -3.29 -7.97 -18.76
N ASP A 61 -3.54 -7.69 -17.48
CA ASP A 61 -4.73 -8.16 -16.76
C ASP A 61 -5.25 -7.10 -15.78
N LYS A 62 -6.17 -6.28 -16.28
CA LYS A 62 -6.84 -5.20 -15.53
C LYS A 62 -7.49 -5.70 -14.24
N GLU A 63 -8.12 -6.86 -14.30
CA GLU A 63 -8.91 -7.38 -13.19
C GLU A 63 -7.99 -7.97 -12.10
N ALA A 64 -6.90 -8.65 -12.48
CA ALA A 64 -5.87 -9.06 -11.53
C ALA A 64 -5.21 -7.86 -10.85
N THR A 65 -4.88 -6.81 -11.60
CA THR A 65 -4.32 -5.57 -11.05
C THR A 65 -5.32 -4.86 -10.12
N PHE A 66 -6.60 -4.78 -10.50
CA PHE A 66 -7.65 -4.26 -9.63
C PHE A 66 -7.71 -5.01 -8.31
N ARG A 67 -7.82 -6.34 -8.33
CA ARG A 67 -7.88 -7.16 -7.12
C ARG A 67 -6.64 -7.00 -6.24
N HIS A 68 -5.46 -6.92 -6.86
CA HIS A 68 -4.21 -6.70 -6.14
C HIS A 68 -4.25 -5.38 -5.36
N ILE A 69 -4.60 -4.29 -6.03
CA ILE A 69 -4.66 -2.95 -5.44
C ILE A 69 -5.79 -2.82 -4.41
N ASP A 70 -6.99 -3.36 -4.70
CA ASP A 70 -8.14 -3.37 -3.76
C ASP A 70 -7.80 -4.11 -2.46
N ASN A 71 -7.09 -5.23 -2.55
CA ASN A 71 -6.63 -5.98 -1.38
C ASN A 71 -5.56 -5.23 -0.57
N GLN A 72 -4.63 -4.54 -1.24
CA GLN A 72 -3.63 -3.72 -0.56
C GLN A 72 -4.26 -2.53 0.19
N LEU A 73 -5.28 -1.90 -0.40
CA LEU A 73 -5.94 -0.73 0.18
C LEU A 73 -6.92 -1.06 1.30
N SER A 74 -7.57 -2.22 1.26
CA SER A 74 -8.55 -2.65 2.26
C SER A 74 -7.90 -3.26 3.52
N GLY A 75 -6.66 -3.76 3.46
CA GLY A 75 -5.90 -4.36 4.56
C GLY A 75 -4.79 -3.47 5.14
N PHE A 76 -4.08 -3.95 6.17
CA PHE A 76 -2.79 -3.37 6.61
C PHE A 76 -1.58 -3.93 5.82
N GLY A 77 -1.84 -4.53 4.67
CA GLY A 77 -0.82 -5.19 3.84
C GLY A 77 -0.09 -6.28 4.63
N ALA A 78 1.23 -6.34 4.48
CA ALA A 78 2.09 -7.32 5.15
C ALA A 78 2.09 -7.21 6.70
N LEU A 79 1.52 -6.15 7.27
CA LEU A 79 1.38 -6.02 8.73
C LEU A 79 0.05 -6.57 9.27
N GLN A 80 -0.88 -6.94 8.41
CA GLN A 80 -2.20 -7.41 8.82
C GLN A 80 -2.11 -8.60 9.79
N ASP A 81 -1.22 -9.56 9.51
CA ASP A 81 -1.00 -10.74 10.36
C ASP A 81 -0.56 -10.37 11.79
N TYR A 82 0.22 -9.29 11.95
CA TYR A 82 0.64 -8.82 13.27
C TYR A 82 -0.46 -8.04 14.00
N PHE A 83 -1.32 -7.33 13.27
CA PHE A 83 -2.48 -6.66 13.87
C PHE A 83 -3.55 -7.65 14.32
N ASP A 84 -3.66 -8.78 13.64
CA ASP A 84 -4.65 -9.81 13.94
C ASP A 84 -4.15 -10.81 15.02
N ASP A 85 -2.85 -10.82 15.34
CA ASP A 85 -2.27 -11.66 16.38
C ASP A 85 -2.49 -11.04 17.78
N PRO A 86 -3.29 -11.68 18.66
CA PRO A 86 -3.58 -11.14 19.99
C PRO A 86 -2.38 -11.16 20.95
N HIS A 87 -1.28 -11.82 20.60
CA HIS A 87 -0.05 -11.84 21.40
C HIS A 87 0.90 -10.69 21.04
N VAL A 88 0.68 -10.02 19.90
CA VAL A 88 1.49 -8.86 19.51
C VAL A 88 0.99 -7.63 20.25
N GLU A 89 1.86 -7.08 21.08
CA GLU A 89 1.55 -5.93 21.94
C GLU A 89 1.81 -4.60 21.22
N GLU A 90 2.95 -4.52 20.53
CA GLU A 90 3.41 -3.32 19.83
C GLU A 90 4.11 -3.69 18.51
N ILE A 91 3.99 -2.81 17.50
CA ILE A 91 4.66 -2.92 16.20
C ILE A 91 5.44 -1.64 15.96
N TRP A 92 6.73 -1.76 15.62
CA TRP A 92 7.58 -0.64 15.21
C TRP A 92 8.05 -0.82 13.78
N VAL A 93 8.03 0.27 13.00
CA VAL A 93 8.57 0.29 11.65
C VAL A 93 9.61 1.40 11.57
N ASN A 94 10.88 1.03 11.53
CA ASN A 94 11.99 1.99 11.43
C ASN A 94 12.33 2.29 9.97
N SER A 95 12.21 1.29 9.10
CA SER A 95 12.40 1.40 7.66
C SER A 95 11.58 0.32 6.94
N PRO A 96 11.41 0.39 5.60
CA PRO A 96 10.66 -0.63 4.87
C PRO A 96 11.22 -2.06 5.05
N SER A 97 12.50 -2.20 5.43
CA SER A 97 13.14 -3.49 5.70
C SER A 97 13.32 -3.80 7.19
N GLU A 98 12.90 -2.91 8.09
CA GLU A 98 13.09 -3.03 9.54
C GLU A 98 11.76 -2.85 10.27
N VAL A 99 11.03 -3.95 10.36
CA VAL A 99 9.76 -4.06 11.07
C VAL A 99 9.98 -4.95 12.31
N PHE A 100 9.66 -4.43 13.48
CA PHE A 100 9.76 -5.12 14.77
C PHE A 100 8.39 -5.32 15.40
N ILE A 101 8.25 -6.38 16.19
CA ILE A 101 7.10 -6.63 17.05
C ILE A 101 7.55 -6.85 18.49
N ALA A 102 6.66 -6.61 19.45
CA ALA A 102 6.82 -7.05 20.83
C ALA A 102 5.77 -8.12 21.14
N VAL A 103 6.24 -9.22 21.73
CA VAL A 103 5.41 -10.30 22.25
C VAL A 103 5.92 -10.61 23.65
N ASP A 104 5.03 -10.60 24.64
CA ASP A 104 5.36 -10.79 26.06
C ASP A 104 6.50 -9.84 26.52
N GLY A 105 6.50 -8.58 26.07
CA GLY A 105 7.54 -7.60 26.35
C GLY A 105 8.90 -7.83 25.67
N ILE A 106 9.02 -8.80 24.77
CA ILE A 106 10.26 -9.11 24.05
C ILE A 106 10.19 -8.58 22.61
N HIS A 107 11.11 -7.67 22.26
CA HIS A 107 11.24 -7.12 20.91
C HIS A 107 11.91 -8.11 19.95
N GLN A 108 11.34 -8.30 18.77
CA GLN A 108 11.82 -9.21 17.74
C GLN A 108 11.77 -8.55 16.36
N LEU A 109 12.86 -8.66 15.60
CA LEU A 109 12.88 -8.26 14.18
C LEU A 109 12.10 -9.29 13.37
N THR A 110 11.17 -8.83 12.54
CA THR A 110 10.40 -9.68 11.65
C THR A 110 11.12 -9.93 10.33
N THR A 111 10.65 -10.91 9.56
CA THR A 111 11.08 -11.11 8.17
C THR A 111 10.31 -10.23 7.17
N THR A 112 9.41 -9.39 7.66
CA THR A 112 8.53 -8.58 6.82
C THR A 112 9.31 -7.48 6.13
N LYS A 113 9.09 -7.37 4.83
CA LYS A 113 9.60 -6.29 4.00
C LYS A 113 8.43 -5.57 3.37
N LEU A 114 8.42 -4.26 3.54
CA LEU A 114 7.51 -3.34 2.89
C LEU A 114 8.26 -2.70 1.71
N SER A 115 7.54 -2.41 0.64
CA SER A 115 7.98 -1.40 -0.32
C SER A 115 7.86 0.00 0.30
N SER A 116 8.58 0.97 -0.27
CA SER A 116 8.46 2.37 0.17
C SER A 116 7.02 2.89 0.04
N GLY A 117 6.30 2.48 -1.01
CA GLY A 117 4.89 2.82 -1.19
C GLY A 117 4.01 2.26 -0.07
N GLU A 118 4.14 0.96 0.23
CA GLU A 118 3.35 0.33 1.31
C GLU A 118 3.59 0.95 2.69
N LEU A 119 4.82 1.41 2.97
CA LEU A 119 5.12 2.13 4.20
C LEU A 119 4.44 3.51 4.25
N ASP A 120 4.50 4.27 3.16
CA ASP A 120 3.86 5.59 3.08
C ASP A 120 2.33 5.47 3.27
N ASP A 121 1.70 4.46 2.67
CA ASP A 121 0.26 4.21 2.78
C ASP A 121 -0.14 3.80 4.20
N LEU A 122 0.68 2.97 4.85
CA LEU A 122 0.51 2.57 6.24
C LEU A 122 0.52 3.79 7.17
N ILE A 123 1.51 4.69 6.99
CA ILE A 123 1.65 5.92 7.78
C ILE A 123 0.42 6.82 7.59
N GLU A 124 0.02 7.05 6.34
CA GLU A 124 -1.14 7.89 6.03
C GLU A 124 -2.43 7.34 6.67
N ARG A 125 -2.63 6.02 6.64
CA ARG A 125 -3.77 5.34 7.26
C ARG A 125 -3.76 5.46 8.79
N MET A 126 -2.61 5.30 9.43
CA MET A 126 -2.47 5.44 10.89
C MET A 126 -2.76 6.87 11.37
N LEU A 127 -2.33 7.87 10.60
CA LEU A 127 -2.60 9.28 10.88
C LEU A 127 -4.10 9.59 10.84
N ARG A 128 -4.83 9.06 9.86
CA ARG A 128 -6.28 9.29 9.72
C ARG A 128 -7.10 8.60 10.80
N THR A 129 -6.78 7.33 11.11
CA THR A 129 -7.59 6.50 12.03
C THR A 129 -7.44 6.91 13.50
N SER A 130 -6.29 7.45 13.90
CA SER A 130 -6.00 7.77 15.30
C SER A 130 -6.49 9.16 15.74
N GLY A 131 -6.89 10.04 14.81
CA GLY A 131 -7.21 11.44 15.10
C GLY A 131 -6.05 12.24 15.71
N ARG A 132 -4.84 11.66 15.76
CA ARG A 132 -3.62 12.24 16.32
C ARG A 132 -2.63 12.50 15.20
N ARG A 133 -1.97 13.67 15.25
CA ARG A 133 -0.74 13.92 14.49
C ARG A 133 0.33 12.98 15.08
N VAL A 134 0.61 11.87 14.40
CA VAL A 134 1.81 11.07 14.65
C VAL A 134 2.98 11.96 14.24
N ASP A 135 3.74 12.41 15.23
CA ASP A 135 5.02 13.05 14.98
C ASP A 135 5.93 11.96 14.45
N LEU A 136 6.09 11.92 13.12
CA LEU A 136 7.13 11.15 12.46
C LEU A 136 8.45 11.78 12.90
N SER A 137 8.91 11.42 14.10
CA SER A 137 10.25 11.76 14.53
C SER A 137 11.19 11.08 13.55
N LYS A 138 11.68 11.88 12.59
CA LYS A 138 12.69 11.49 11.62
C LYS A 138 13.79 10.72 12.35
N PRO A 139 14.27 9.59 11.82
CA PRO A 139 15.41 8.93 12.42
C PRO A 139 16.59 9.90 12.39
N SER A 140 17.13 10.22 13.56
CA SER A 140 18.45 10.84 13.66
C SER A 140 19.47 9.80 13.23
N PHE A 141 20.19 10.12 12.14
CA PHE A 141 21.36 9.40 11.65
C PHE A 141 22.39 9.08 12.74
#